data_AF-A0A8A2VKZ3-F1
#
_entry.id   AF-A0A8A2VKZ3-F1
#
_cell.length_a   1.000
_cell.length_b   1.000
_cell.length_c   1.000
_cell.angle_alpha   90.00
_cell.angle_beta   90.00
_cell.angle_gamma   90.00
#
_symmetry.space_group_name_H-M   'P 1'
#
loop_
_entity.id
_entity.type
_entity.pdbx_description
1 polymer ?
#
loop_
_entity_poly.entity_id
_entity_poly.type
_entity_poly.pdbx_seq_one_letter_code
_entity_poly.pdbx_strand_id
1 'polypeptide(L)'
;MRRSLVIGLALLALAVFFVGGPSLFFSPSTDNVAPDDREITPRMTSVEDSESRFWRYLSPQERFQQRSPINVIVRGSVDDVERVLTEASDGDWSEINESELEAGPETYALDGGGNETVDENETENNTSAPNASDDPATNASEEPDESNELDGGPALNWGQADGGTRYAYVDPGPDENGYWTTETRQLEDGDYFGQRYHIRLYESPNEDDQWVAMQTHSEHFDWFTLRHRVHGSQDAQTKVENDFMAHPRIDVQEDVRRVYLDNRNSADADGWATVVDLRSMFVVPIVLGLGARRRVRAAAGSGETTGERLSRRTPEAIDDHLTDVDRRRIAAAYDRLEIGHLALAVTVLALFLGVRTAGIALERQVDTLTPHQIAAILYPVIGIGIPAATYLVAGTLTRRLDAALVAAGSLAAAIWIDYGMLGVDSLPVEVVLQRMLVVVALGLIAGGAAKRATRESRLNDMLVAGVAMWVLVLAGTLLGYI
;
A
#
# COMPACT_ATOMS: atom_id res chain seq x y z
N MET A 1 -21.49 17.62 31.09
CA MET A 1 -20.79 16.35 31.35
C MET A 1 -21.56 15.10 30.89
N ARG A 2 -22.67 14.67 31.53
CA ARG A 2 -23.34 13.39 31.17
C ARG A 2 -23.74 13.25 29.69
N ARG A 3 -24.25 14.31 29.05
CA ARG A 3 -24.66 14.26 27.63
C ARG A 3 -23.50 14.26 26.64
N SER A 4 -22.40 14.94 26.96
CA SER A 4 -21.19 14.95 26.12
C SER A 4 -20.49 13.59 26.15
N LEU A 5 -20.46 12.93 27.32
CA LEU A 5 -19.96 11.56 27.46
C LEU A 5 -20.77 10.55 26.62
N VAL A 6 -22.09 10.68 26.60
CA VAL A 6 -22.95 9.81 25.77
C VAL A 6 -22.63 9.98 24.28
N ILE A 7 -22.41 11.21 23.82
CA ILE A 7 -22.04 11.46 22.42
C ILE A 7 -20.65 10.88 22.13
N GLY A 8 -19.67 11.09 23.00
CA GLY A 8 -18.33 10.51 22.85
C GLY A 8 -18.36 8.98 22.78
N LEU A 9 -19.12 8.32 23.66
CA LEU A 9 -19.31 6.87 23.63
C LEU A 9 -20.03 6.39 22.37
N ALA A 10 -21.04 7.12 21.90
CA ALA A 10 -21.73 6.79 20.66
C ALA A 10 -20.82 6.92 19.43
N LEU A 11 -19.96 7.94 19.40
CA LEU A 11 -18.95 8.11 18.35
C LEU A 11 -17.89 7.02 18.39
N LEU A 12 -17.41 6.64 19.58
CA LEU A 12 -16.44 5.56 19.72
C LEU A 12 -17.06 4.23 19.31
N ALA A 13 -18.30 3.95 19.71
CA ALA A 13 -19.03 2.78 19.25
C ALA A 13 -19.20 2.79 17.72
N LEU A 14 -19.59 3.93 17.12
CA LEU A 14 -19.69 4.06 15.67
C LEU A 14 -18.35 3.81 14.98
N ALA A 15 -17.26 4.40 15.47
CA ALA A 15 -15.92 4.18 14.92
C ALA A 15 -15.49 2.71 15.03
N VAL A 16 -15.75 2.07 16.18
CA VAL A 16 -15.48 0.63 16.36
C VAL A 16 -16.33 -0.20 15.41
N PHE A 17 -17.64 0.04 15.28
CA PHE A 17 -18.53 -0.80 14.47
C PHE A 17 -18.42 -0.56 12.97
N PHE A 18 -18.12 0.66 12.55
CA PHE A 18 -18.11 1.04 11.13
C PHE A 18 -16.70 1.25 10.58
N VAL A 19 -15.65 1.32 11.40
CA VAL A 19 -14.27 1.36 10.90
C VAL A 19 -13.52 0.11 11.38
N GLY A 20 -13.47 -0.11 12.69
CA GLY A 20 -12.77 -1.27 13.28
C GLY A 20 -13.45 -2.62 13.05
N GLY A 21 -14.77 -2.64 12.85
CA GLY A 21 -15.57 -3.84 12.69
C GLY A 21 -15.40 -4.43 11.29
N PRO A 22 -15.63 -3.65 10.23
CA PRO A 22 -15.42 -4.17 8.89
C PRO A 22 -13.94 -4.36 8.58
N SER A 23 -13.02 -3.66 9.25
CA SER A 23 -11.58 -3.95 9.16
C SER A 23 -11.20 -5.35 9.66
N LEU A 24 -12.08 -6.07 10.37
CA LEU A 24 -11.85 -7.49 10.70
C LEU A 24 -12.07 -8.42 9.50
N PHE A 25 -12.75 -7.95 8.44
CA PHE A 25 -12.80 -8.67 7.16
C PHE A 25 -11.54 -8.45 6.32
N PHE A 26 -10.72 -7.46 6.69
CA PHE A 26 -9.41 -7.25 6.10
C PHE A 26 -8.44 -8.18 6.80
N SER A 27 -7.58 -8.83 6.03
CA SER A 27 -6.42 -9.47 6.62
C SER A 27 -5.61 -8.36 7.33
N PRO A 28 -5.30 -8.50 8.63
CA PRO A 28 -4.50 -7.50 9.32
C PRO A 28 -3.17 -7.36 8.55
N SER A 29 -2.91 -6.18 8.01
CA SER A 29 -1.60 -5.96 7.39
C SER A 29 -0.55 -5.81 8.50
N THR A 30 0.65 -6.27 8.21
CA THR A 30 1.61 -6.72 9.22
C THR A 30 2.49 -5.64 9.82
N ASP A 31 2.15 -4.36 9.66
CA ASP A 31 2.92 -3.16 10.06
C ASP A 31 3.22 -3.01 11.58
N ASN A 32 2.88 -3.99 12.42
CA ASN A 32 2.95 -3.88 13.88
C ASN A 32 3.91 -4.87 14.55
N VAL A 33 5.20 -4.90 14.18
CA VAL A 33 6.25 -5.41 15.10
C VAL A 33 7.56 -4.63 14.94
N ALA A 34 8.18 -4.29 16.07
CA ALA A 34 9.56 -3.80 16.13
C ALA A 34 10.52 -4.76 15.40
N PRO A 35 11.60 -4.28 14.76
CA PRO A 35 12.54 -5.15 14.08
C PRO A 35 13.04 -6.25 15.04
N ASP A 36 12.93 -7.50 14.59
CA ASP A 36 13.51 -8.63 15.30
C ASP A 36 15.03 -8.59 15.09
N ASP A 37 15.77 -8.19 16.12
CA ASP A 37 17.24 -8.05 16.09
C ASP A 37 17.96 -9.40 16.27
N ARG A 38 17.28 -10.52 16.04
CA ARG A 38 17.94 -11.83 16.00
C ARG A 38 18.90 -11.90 14.83
N GLU A 39 20.12 -12.35 15.08
CA GLU A 39 21.05 -12.74 14.01
C GLU A 39 20.43 -13.91 13.25
N ILE A 40 19.93 -13.64 12.05
CA ILE A 40 19.39 -14.65 11.15
C ILE A 40 20.54 -15.17 10.29
N THR A 41 20.78 -16.48 10.29
CA THR A 41 21.63 -17.09 9.26
C THR A 41 20.91 -16.96 7.91
N PRO A 42 21.43 -16.15 6.96
CA PRO A 42 20.74 -15.90 5.72
C PRO A 42 20.68 -17.17 4.88
N ARG A 43 19.46 -17.61 4.55
CA ARG A 43 19.24 -18.68 3.56
C ARG A 43 19.33 -18.06 2.18
N MET A 44 20.46 -18.31 1.51
CA MET A 44 20.67 -17.86 0.13
C MET A 44 19.85 -18.71 -0.85
N THR A 45 19.36 -18.05 -1.89
CA THR A 45 18.62 -18.64 -3.01
C THR A 45 19.52 -18.61 -4.23
N SER A 46 19.77 -19.78 -4.82
CA SER A 46 20.43 -19.91 -6.12
C SER A 46 19.39 -19.91 -7.23
N VAL A 47 19.66 -19.17 -8.30
CA VAL A 47 18.97 -19.39 -9.58
C VAL A 47 19.62 -20.59 -10.27
N GLU A 48 18.85 -21.34 -11.05
CA GLU A 48 19.39 -22.43 -11.87
C GLU A 48 20.51 -21.88 -12.78
N ASP A 49 21.51 -22.69 -13.13
CA ASP A 49 22.65 -22.30 -13.99
C ASP A 49 23.33 -20.96 -13.66
N SER A 50 23.34 -20.55 -12.38
CA SER A 50 23.94 -19.30 -11.90
C SER A 50 24.91 -19.59 -10.76
N GLU A 51 26.06 -18.94 -10.76
CA GLU A 51 27.03 -19.04 -9.65
C GLU A 51 26.65 -18.10 -8.50
N SER A 52 26.05 -16.96 -8.82
CA SER A 52 25.55 -16.01 -7.83
C SER A 52 24.28 -16.48 -7.14
N ARG A 53 24.11 -15.99 -5.93
CA ARG A 53 22.94 -16.21 -5.07
C ARG A 53 22.42 -14.88 -4.55
N PHE A 54 21.18 -14.86 -4.10
CA PHE A 54 20.60 -13.70 -3.43
C PHE A 54 19.85 -14.11 -2.18
N TRP A 55 19.64 -13.16 -1.28
CA TRP A 55 18.79 -13.38 -0.12
C TRP A 55 17.31 -13.12 -0.45
N ARG A 56 16.43 -14.05 -0.07
CA ARG A 56 14.99 -14.08 -0.42
C ARG A 56 14.13 -12.92 0.13
N TYR A 57 14.75 -11.96 0.81
CA TYR A 57 14.11 -10.76 1.36
C TYR A 57 14.93 -9.52 1.05
N LEU A 58 14.25 -8.38 0.94
CA LEU A 58 14.84 -7.05 0.99
C LEU A 58 14.77 -6.51 2.40
N SER A 59 15.76 -5.71 2.75
CA SER A 59 15.92 -5.10 4.06
C SER A 59 15.80 -3.58 3.98
N PRO A 60 15.30 -2.90 5.03
CA PRO A 60 15.28 -1.45 5.07
C PRO A 60 16.64 -0.83 5.40
N GLN A 61 17.61 -1.65 5.81
CA GLN A 61 18.97 -1.26 6.19
C GLN A 61 19.91 -2.37 5.72
N GLU A 62 21.22 -2.10 5.65
CA GLU A 62 22.26 -3.08 5.30
C GLU A 62 22.50 -4.12 6.41
N ARG A 63 21.44 -4.83 6.81
CA ARG A 63 21.46 -5.92 7.79
C ARG A 63 20.34 -6.92 7.48
N PHE A 64 20.51 -8.18 7.87
CA PHE A 64 19.52 -9.23 7.60
C PHE A 64 18.25 -9.06 8.43
N GLN A 65 17.28 -8.29 7.92
CA GLN A 65 15.89 -8.22 8.40
C GLN A 65 14.92 -8.73 7.35
N GLN A 66 14.11 -9.74 7.71
CA GLN A 66 13.17 -10.39 6.78
C GLN A 66 11.96 -9.47 6.52
N ARG A 67 12.18 -8.39 5.77
CA ARG A 67 11.18 -7.36 5.53
C ARG A 67 10.45 -7.62 4.23
N SER A 68 10.95 -7.27 3.05
CA SER A 68 10.16 -7.46 1.82
C SER A 68 10.46 -8.76 1.10
N PRO A 69 9.49 -9.66 0.86
CA PRO A 69 9.76 -10.90 0.14
C PRO A 69 10.02 -10.61 -1.34
N ILE A 70 11.02 -11.26 -1.91
CA ILE A 70 11.16 -11.41 -3.37
C ILE A 70 10.07 -12.37 -3.84
N ASN A 71 9.25 -11.94 -4.79
CA ASN A 71 8.07 -12.68 -5.24
C ASN A 71 8.04 -12.90 -6.76
N VAL A 72 8.95 -12.29 -7.51
CA VAL A 72 9.19 -12.60 -8.92
C VAL A 72 10.69 -12.71 -9.19
N ILE A 73 11.10 -13.67 -10.03
CA ILE A 73 12.47 -13.85 -10.52
C ILE A 73 12.38 -13.99 -12.04
N VAL A 74 13.18 -13.25 -12.77
CA VAL A 74 13.23 -13.37 -14.23
C VAL A 74 14.64 -13.75 -14.66
N ARG A 75 14.77 -14.75 -15.54
CA ARG A 75 16.05 -15.09 -16.17
C ARG A 75 16.17 -14.29 -17.46
N GLY A 76 17.02 -13.28 -17.45
CA GLY A 76 17.20 -12.25 -18.46
C GLY A 76 17.86 -11.01 -17.83
N SER A 77 18.06 -9.97 -18.64
CA SER A 77 18.55 -8.67 -18.16
C SER A 77 17.40 -7.78 -17.68
N VAL A 78 17.72 -6.71 -16.94
CA VAL A 78 16.73 -5.67 -16.58
C VAL A 78 16.08 -5.05 -17.81
N ASP A 79 16.86 -4.80 -18.87
CA ASP A 79 16.35 -4.24 -20.14
C ASP A 79 15.36 -5.18 -20.84
N ASP A 80 15.54 -6.51 -20.70
CA ASP A 80 14.61 -7.49 -21.27
C ASP A 80 13.29 -7.54 -20.52
N VAL A 81 13.34 -7.45 -19.19
CA VAL A 81 12.16 -7.35 -18.35
C VAL A 81 11.36 -6.11 -18.71
N GLU A 82 12.01 -4.95 -18.72
CA GLU A 82 11.38 -3.67 -19.05
C GLU A 82 10.73 -3.73 -20.42
N ARG A 83 11.47 -4.20 -21.44
CA ARG A 83 10.95 -4.34 -22.80
C ARG A 83 9.73 -5.26 -22.86
N VAL A 84 9.73 -6.40 -22.17
CA VAL A 84 8.58 -7.33 -22.19
C VAL A 84 7.36 -6.70 -21.50
N LEU A 85 7.55 -6.08 -20.33
CA LEU A 85 6.45 -5.49 -19.58
C LEU A 85 5.85 -4.25 -20.26
N THR A 86 6.68 -3.47 -20.98
CA THR A 86 6.25 -2.29 -21.74
C THR A 86 5.68 -2.63 -23.13
N GLU A 87 6.10 -3.73 -23.76
CA GLU A 87 5.57 -4.20 -25.05
C GLU A 87 4.28 -5.04 -24.91
N ALA A 88 3.98 -5.56 -23.72
CA ALA A 88 2.79 -6.37 -23.47
C ALA A 88 1.51 -5.58 -23.81
N SER A 89 0.58 -6.21 -24.55
CA SER A 89 -0.54 -5.53 -25.22
C SER A 89 -1.57 -4.85 -24.32
N ASP A 90 -1.46 -5.01 -22.99
CA ASP A 90 -2.30 -4.39 -21.95
C ASP A 90 -1.46 -3.70 -20.84
N GLY A 91 -0.12 -3.62 -20.97
CA GLY A 91 0.76 -3.09 -19.92
C GLY A 91 1.06 -1.61 -20.12
N ASP A 92 0.54 -0.75 -19.23
CA ASP A 92 0.91 0.67 -19.11
C ASP A 92 2.18 0.85 -18.21
N TRP A 93 2.99 -0.21 -18.06
CA TRP A 93 4.21 -0.15 -17.25
C TRP A 93 5.14 0.95 -17.73
N SER A 94 5.59 1.79 -16.80
CA SER A 94 6.52 2.88 -17.08
C SER A 94 7.59 2.99 -16.00
N GLU A 95 8.74 3.55 -16.35
CA GLU A 95 9.78 3.87 -15.37
C GLU A 95 9.31 5.01 -14.47
N ILE A 96 9.58 4.90 -13.17
CA ILE A 96 9.21 5.92 -12.19
C ILE A 96 9.97 7.22 -12.48
N ASN A 97 9.25 8.35 -12.56
CA ASN A 97 9.89 9.64 -12.72
C ASN A 97 10.63 10.07 -11.45
N GLU A 98 11.74 10.80 -11.60
CA GLU A 98 12.49 11.32 -10.44
C GLU A 98 11.64 12.17 -9.48
N SER A 99 10.59 12.84 -9.97
CA SER A 99 9.66 13.63 -9.15
C SER A 99 8.65 12.82 -8.36
N GLU A 100 8.50 11.54 -8.70
CA GLU A 100 7.63 10.54 -8.07
C GLU A 100 8.38 9.63 -7.11
N LEU A 101 9.72 9.63 -7.18
CA LEU A 101 10.58 9.06 -6.15
C LEU A 101 10.33 9.80 -4.83
N GLU A 102 10.19 9.03 -3.74
CA GLU A 102 10.06 9.63 -2.42
C GLU A 102 11.35 10.38 -2.04
N ALA A 103 11.18 11.54 -1.42
CA ALA A 103 12.25 12.32 -0.82
C ALA A 103 12.99 11.48 0.23
N GLY A 104 14.20 11.02 -0.12
CA GLY A 104 15.08 10.30 0.81
C GLY A 104 15.60 11.20 1.94
N PRO A 105 16.35 10.63 2.92
CA PRO A 105 17.01 11.42 3.97
C PRO A 105 17.86 12.58 3.41
N GLU A 106 18.47 12.35 2.24
CA GLU A 106 19.25 13.31 1.45
C GLU A 106 18.43 14.53 0.98
N THR A 107 17.13 14.35 0.71
CA THR A 107 16.23 15.42 0.24
C THR A 107 15.80 16.37 1.37
N TYR A 108 15.92 15.92 2.63
CA TYR A 108 15.68 16.72 3.84
C TYR A 108 16.96 17.18 4.52
N ALA A 109 18.13 16.85 3.97
CA ALA A 109 19.36 17.48 4.36
C ALA A 109 19.27 18.96 3.99
N LEU A 110 18.96 19.80 4.99
CA LEU A 110 19.31 21.20 4.91
C LEU A 110 20.81 21.22 4.61
N ASP A 111 21.18 21.65 3.40
CA ASP A 111 22.57 21.92 3.02
C ASP A 111 23.11 22.95 4.01
N GLY A 112 23.64 22.42 5.11
CA GLY A 112 24.41 23.15 6.08
C GLY A 112 25.76 23.36 5.44
N GLY A 113 25.86 24.38 4.60
CA GLY A 113 27.13 24.88 4.09
C GLY A 113 28.13 24.94 5.24
N GLY A 114 29.15 24.07 5.19
CA GLY A 114 29.88 23.71 6.39
C GLY A 114 31.16 22.93 6.15
N ASN A 115 31.97 23.40 5.20
CA ASN A 115 33.43 23.28 5.17
C ASN A 115 34.03 21.85 5.13
N GLU A 116 34.53 21.50 3.94
CA GLU A 116 35.65 20.57 3.79
C GLU A 116 36.76 20.92 4.80
N THR A 117 37.05 19.99 5.70
CA THR A 117 38.38 19.92 6.31
C THR A 117 38.88 18.50 6.15
N VAL A 118 39.73 18.37 5.14
CA VAL A 118 40.79 17.37 5.05
C VAL A 118 41.60 17.47 6.34
N ASP A 119 41.72 16.36 7.06
CA ASP A 119 42.86 16.16 7.96
C ASP A 119 43.43 14.76 7.72
N GLU A 120 44.50 14.75 6.94
CA GLU A 120 45.47 13.68 6.88
C GLU A 120 46.33 13.69 8.17
N ASN A 121 46.60 12.47 8.66
CA ASN A 121 47.91 12.01 9.16
C ASN A 121 48.11 11.78 10.69
N GLU A 122 48.75 10.63 10.98
CA GLU A 122 49.67 10.31 12.10
C GLU A 122 49.11 10.15 13.55
N THR A 123 49.45 9.18 14.42
CA THR A 123 50.48 8.11 14.51
C THR A 123 50.14 7.13 15.66
N GLU A 124 50.76 5.95 15.62
CA GLU A 124 51.06 4.93 16.66
C GLU A 124 50.91 5.29 18.16
N ASN A 125 50.37 4.36 19.00
CA ASN A 125 51.20 3.67 20.01
C ASN A 125 50.53 2.50 20.78
N ASN A 126 51.36 1.48 21.04
CA ASN A 126 51.18 0.32 21.92
C ASN A 126 50.94 0.69 23.39
N THR A 127 50.16 -0.12 24.13
CA THR A 127 50.57 -0.59 25.48
C THR A 127 49.89 -1.91 25.87
N SER A 128 50.69 -2.80 26.46
CA SER A 128 50.44 -4.20 26.80
C SER A 128 49.87 -4.43 28.22
N ALA A 129 48.99 -5.43 28.37
CA ALA A 129 48.88 -6.53 29.39
C ALA A 129 48.85 -6.18 30.92
N PRO A 130 48.41 -7.06 31.89
CA PRO A 130 48.49 -8.53 31.87
C PRO A 130 47.38 -9.41 32.53
N ASN A 131 47.15 -10.58 31.91
CA ASN A 131 47.18 -11.99 32.35
C ASN A 131 46.65 -12.56 33.71
N ALA A 132 46.24 -13.85 33.60
CA ALA A 132 46.06 -14.96 34.59
C ALA A 132 44.59 -15.25 35.03
N SER A 133 44.05 -16.49 35.04
CA SER A 133 44.66 -17.84 35.07
C SER A 133 43.61 -18.97 34.85
N ASP A 134 44.03 -20.06 34.17
CA ASP A 134 43.82 -21.52 34.35
C ASP A 134 42.43 -22.21 34.58
N ASP A 135 41.94 -22.91 33.54
CA ASP A 135 41.53 -24.35 33.37
C ASP A 135 40.75 -25.16 34.46
N PRO A 136 40.06 -26.31 34.17
CA PRO A 136 39.97 -27.09 32.92
C PRO A 136 38.57 -27.69 32.56
N ALA A 137 38.54 -28.38 31.42
CA ALA A 137 37.44 -29.08 30.75
C ALA A 137 36.64 -30.14 31.55
N THR A 138 35.38 -30.33 31.14
CA THR A 138 34.68 -31.63 31.20
C THR A 138 33.85 -31.86 29.93
N ASN A 139 34.20 -32.92 29.19
CA ASN A 139 33.39 -33.56 28.15
C ASN A 139 32.16 -34.22 28.80
N ALA A 140 30.97 -34.00 28.22
CA ALA A 140 29.86 -34.93 28.30
C ALA A 140 29.17 -34.97 26.93
N SER A 141 29.31 -36.13 26.29
CA SER A 141 28.62 -36.57 25.09
C SER A 141 27.16 -36.90 25.40
N GLU A 142 26.22 -36.26 24.72
CA GLU A 142 24.87 -36.77 24.49
C GLU A 142 24.49 -36.55 23.01
N GLU A 143 23.94 -37.60 22.42
CA GLU A 143 23.43 -37.70 21.04
C GLU A 143 22.17 -36.83 20.81
N PRO A 144 21.77 -36.58 19.54
CA PRO A 144 20.86 -35.50 19.20
C PRO A 144 19.42 -35.87 19.54
N ASP A 145 18.77 -35.05 20.37
CA ASP A 145 17.33 -35.16 20.58
C ASP A 145 16.63 -34.53 19.37
N GLU A 146 16.05 -35.39 18.53
CA GLU A 146 15.05 -35.06 17.51
C GLU A 146 13.77 -34.55 18.22
N SER A 147 13.77 -33.31 18.67
CA SER A 147 12.52 -32.61 18.98
C SER A 147 12.05 -31.85 17.75
N ASN A 148 11.12 -32.51 17.08
CA ASN A 148 10.21 -32.03 16.06
C ASN A 148 9.49 -30.73 16.52
N GLU A 149 10.13 -29.57 16.40
CA GLU A 149 9.47 -28.26 16.56
C GLU A 149 8.69 -27.92 15.29
N LEU A 150 7.45 -28.40 15.27
CA LEU A 150 6.33 -27.78 14.57
C LEU A 150 6.10 -26.38 15.17
N ASP A 151 6.96 -25.40 14.86
CA ASP A 151 6.70 -23.99 15.20
C ASP A 151 5.76 -23.39 14.15
N GLY A 152 4.48 -23.76 14.29
CA GLY A 152 3.38 -23.28 13.48
C GLY A 152 2.80 -21.99 14.06
N GLY A 153 3.43 -20.87 13.75
CA GLY A 153 2.86 -19.54 13.83
C GLY A 153 3.57 -18.62 12.84
N PRO A 154 2.88 -17.85 11.99
CA PRO A 154 3.56 -16.95 11.06
C PRO A 154 4.36 -15.92 11.88
N ALA A 155 5.67 -15.85 11.62
CA ALA A 155 6.54 -14.79 12.12
C ALA A 155 6.15 -13.48 11.41
N LEU A 156 5.08 -12.86 11.90
CA LEU A 156 4.50 -11.62 11.39
C LEU A 156 5.35 -10.45 11.85
N ASN A 157 6.40 -10.08 11.12
CA ASN A 157 7.28 -8.98 11.50
C ASN A 157 7.44 -7.96 10.36
N TRP A 158 6.64 -6.89 10.38
CA TRP A 158 6.89 -5.70 9.59
C TRP A 158 6.73 -4.43 10.42
N GLY A 159 7.54 -3.43 10.07
CA GLY A 159 7.32 -2.02 10.42
C GLY A 159 7.04 -1.19 9.17
N GLN A 160 6.65 0.07 9.38
CA GLN A 160 6.25 1.12 8.43
C GLN A 160 6.95 1.07 7.06
N ALA A 161 6.30 0.54 6.04
CA ALA A 161 6.78 0.62 4.66
C ALA A 161 6.68 2.05 4.11
N ASP A 162 7.58 2.93 4.55
CA ASP A 162 7.92 4.15 3.82
C ASP A 162 8.69 3.71 2.57
N GLY A 163 8.32 4.21 1.39
CA GLY A 163 8.88 3.85 0.08
C GLY A 163 10.38 4.16 -0.12
N GLY A 164 11.14 4.36 0.95
CA GLY A 164 12.59 4.49 0.94
C GLY A 164 13.32 3.23 0.46
N THR A 165 14.59 3.41 0.13
CA THR A 165 15.52 2.40 -0.38
C THR A 165 15.37 1.05 0.33
N ARG A 166 15.29 -0.02 -0.46
CA ARG A 166 15.29 -1.40 0.02
C ARG A 166 16.55 -2.08 -0.49
N TYR A 167 17.32 -2.60 0.46
CA TYR A 167 18.58 -3.25 0.19
C TYR A 167 18.34 -4.73 -0.08
N ALA A 168 18.82 -5.21 -1.23
CA ALA A 168 18.98 -6.63 -1.52
C ALA A 168 20.38 -7.07 -1.08
N TYR A 169 20.50 -8.27 -0.53
CA TYR A 169 21.81 -8.89 -0.33
C TYR A 169 22.08 -9.89 -1.45
N VAL A 170 23.19 -9.70 -2.16
CA VAL A 170 23.66 -10.57 -3.23
C VAL A 170 25.01 -11.18 -2.88
N ASP A 171 25.23 -12.40 -3.33
CA ASP A 171 26.44 -13.19 -3.12
C ASP A 171 26.95 -13.60 -4.50
N PRO A 172 28.00 -12.95 -5.03
CA PRO A 172 28.45 -13.17 -6.42
C PRO A 172 29.01 -14.58 -6.67
N GLY A 173 29.45 -15.30 -5.63
CA GLY A 173 30.05 -16.62 -5.80
C GLY A 173 31.26 -16.85 -4.90
N PRO A 174 32.06 -17.90 -5.16
CA PRO A 174 33.17 -18.29 -4.29
C PRO A 174 34.36 -17.31 -4.29
N ASP A 175 34.48 -16.49 -5.33
CA ASP A 175 35.64 -15.62 -5.56
C ASP A 175 35.46 -14.21 -4.96
N GLU A 176 34.23 -13.85 -4.56
CA GLU A 176 33.88 -12.53 -4.05
C GLU A 176 33.02 -12.61 -2.78
N ASN A 177 33.05 -11.56 -1.96
CA ASN A 177 32.19 -11.49 -0.79
C ASN A 177 30.81 -10.92 -1.19
N GLY A 178 29.75 -11.43 -0.57
CA GLY A 178 28.43 -10.84 -0.73
C GLY A 178 28.33 -9.42 -0.18
N TYR A 179 27.42 -8.64 -0.76
CA TYR A 179 27.24 -7.22 -0.46
C TYR A 179 25.77 -6.81 -0.54
N TRP A 180 25.45 -5.67 0.08
CA TRP A 180 24.15 -5.03 -0.02
C TRP A 180 24.11 -4.11 -1.23
N THR A 181 23.04 -4.19 -2.01
CA THR A 181 22.80 -3.34 -3.18
C THR A 181 21.42 -2.73 -3.13
N THR A 182 21.26 -1.59 -3.79
CA THR A 182 19.98 -0.92 -4.01
C THR A 182 19.34 -1.40 -5.31
N GLU A 183 18.14 -0.91 -5.58
CA GLU A 183 17.37 -1.15 -6.79
C GLU A 183 18.16 -0.73 -8.05
N THR A 184 18.17 -1.59 -9.07
CA THR A 184 18.73 -1.28 -10.40
C THR A 184 17.73 -0.47 -11.23
N ARG A 185 16.43 -0.77 -11.11
CA ARG A 185 15.34 -0.10 -11.82
C ARG A 185 14.04 -0.21 -11.03
N GLN A 186 13.12 0.73 -11.26
CA GLN A 186 11.77 0.68 -10.71
C GLN A 186 10.73 0.93 -11.82
N LEU A 187 9.67 0.11 -11.84
CA LEU A 187 8.58 0.21 -12.81
C LEU A 187 7.23 0.33 -12.09
N GLU A 188 6.31 1.12 -12.65
CA GLU A 188 4.96 1.29 -12.11
C GLU A 188 3.87 1.17 -13.19
N ASP A 189 2.68 0.73 -12.76
CA ASP A 189 1.45 0.64 -13.55
C ASP A 189 0.26 1.11 -12.69
N GLY A 190 -0.32 2.27 -13.01
CA GLY A 190 -1.46 2.84 -12.30
C GLY A 190 -1.42 4.37 -12.16
N ASP A 191 -2.14 4.91 -11.18
CA ASP A 191 -2.17 6.35 -10.87
C ASP A 191 -1.47 6.63 -9.52
N TYR A 192 -0.63 7.66 -9.48
CA TYR A 192 0.07 8.13 -8.29
C TYR A 192 -0.91 8.44 -7.13
N PHE A 193 -1.98 9.20 -7.38
CA PHE A 193 -2.99 9.52 -6.34
C PHE A 193 -4.11 8.49 -6.19
N GLY A 194 -4.02 7.41 -6.97
CA GLY A 194 -4.96 6.29 -6.99
C GLY A 194 -4.31 5.02 -6.43
N GLN A 195 -4.45 3.95 -7.20
CA GLN A 195 -3.85 2.65 -6.97
C GLN A 195 -2.77 2.47 -8.05
N ARG A 196 -1.62 1.89 -7.67
CA ARG A 196 -0.60 1.45 -8.60
C ARG A 196 0.03 0.12 -8.19
N TYR A 197 0.48 -0.63 -9.17
CA TYR A 197 1.45 -1.70 -9.00
C TYR A 197 2.84 -1.13 -9.15
N HIS A 198 3.77 -1.60 -8.31
CA HIS A 198 5.15 -1.14 -8.31
C HIS A 198 6.09 -2.35 -8.26
N ILE A 199 7.15 -2.32 -9.08
CA ILE A 199 8.20 -3.31 -9.15
C ILE A 199 9.54 -2.65 -8.81
N ARG A 200 10.28 -3.25 -7.88
CA ARG A 200 11.71 -2.99 -7.67
C ARG A 200 12.53 -4.13 -8.27
N LEU A 201 13.45 -3.80 -9.17
CA LEU A 201 14.29 -4.75 -9.90
C LEU A 201 15.71 -4.74 -9.33
N TYR A 202 16.26 -5.92 -9.08
CA TYR A 202 17.64 -6.13 -8.61
C TYR A 202 18.35 -7.09 -9.56
N GLU A 203 19.38 -6.59 -10.24
CA GLU A 203 20.14 -7.37 -11.21
C GLU A 203 21.15 -8.32 -10.56
N SER A 204 21.49 -9.41 -11.25
CA SER A 204 22.53 -10.32 -10.84
C SER A 204 23.89 -9.62 -10.72
N PRO A 205 24.72 -9.96 -9.72
CA PRO A 205 26.03 -9.34 -9.55
C PRO A 205 27.02 -9.68 -10.68
N ASN A 206 26.79 -10.81 -11.37
CA ASN A 206 27.60 -11.26 -12.49
C ASN A 206 26.85 -11.04 -13.81
N GLU A 207 27.53 -10.51 -14.82
CA GLU A 207 26.96 -10.31 -16.16
C GLU A 207 26.55 -11.65 -16.82
N ASP A 208 27.22 -12.77 -16.50
CA ASP A 208 26.94 -14.06 -17.14
C ASP A 208 25.72 -14.81 -16.55
N ASP A 209 25.30 -14.48 -15.32
CA ASP A 209 24.23 -15.21 -14.62
C ASP A 209 22.82 -14.82 -15.10
N GLN A 210 22.67 -13.61 -15.68
CA GLN A 210 21.47 -13.08 -16.36
C GLN A 210 20.18 -13.45 -15.62
N TRP A 211 20.03 -12.93 -14.40
CA TRP A 211 18.77 -12.99 -13.65
C TRP A 211 18.47 -11.67 -12.96
N VAL A 212 17.18 -11.41 -12.76
CA VAL A 212 16.64 -10.25 -12.06
C VAL A 212 15.71 -10.74 -10.95
N ALA A 213 16.02 -10.38 -9.71
CA ALA A 213 15.11 -10.59 -8.59
C ALA A 213 14.20 -9.37 -8.44
N MET A 214 12.93 -9.59 -8.16
CA MET A 214 11.93 -8.53 -8.09
C MET A 214 11.13 -8.60 -6.81
N GLN A 215 10.87 -7.41 -6.26
CA GLN A 215 9.78 -7.19 -5.34
C GLN A 215 8.67 -6.48 -6.09
N THR A 216 7.51 -7.12 -6.18
CA THR A 216 6.29 -6.53 -6.75
C THR A 216 5.27 -6.32 -5.64
N HIS A 217 4.61 -5.16 -5.64
CA HIS A 217 3.57 -4.87 -4.67
C HIS A 217 2.55 -3.86 -5.22
N SER A 218 1.31 -3.97 -4.76
CA SER A 218 0.25 -2.99 -4.99
C SER A 218 0.24 -2.01 -3.84
N GLU A 219 0.08 -0.74 -4.20
CA GLU A 219 0.05 0.36 -3.25
C GLU A 219 -0.98 1.42 -3.66
N HIS A 220 -1.36 2.24 -2.69
CA HIS A 220 -2.27 3.35 -2.91
C HIS A 220 -1.83 4.58 -2.15
N PHE A 221 -2.18 5.75 -2.66
CA PHE A 221 -1.88 7.00 -1.96
C PHE A 221 -2.90 7.30 -0.85
N ASP A 222 -2.40 7.39 0.38
CA ASP A 222 -3.17 7.75 1.55
C ASP A 222 -3.13 9.27 1.79
N TRP A 223 -4.24 9.94 1.49
CA TRP A 223 -4.39 11.38 1.67
C TRP A 223 -4.31 11.87 3.12
N PHE A 224 -4.44 11.01 4.12
CA PHE A 224 -4.26 11.42 5.52
C PHE A 224 -2.79 11.40 5.95
N THR A 225 -1.99 10.51 5.38
CA THR A 225 -0.54 10.40 5.69
C THR A 225 0.36 11.05 4.65
N LEU A 226 -0.18 11.39 3.47
CA LEU A 226 0.57 11.86 2.29
C LEU A 226 1.66 10.87 1.86
N ARG A 227 1.35 9.58 1.90
CA ARG A 227 2.30 8.49 1.55
C ARG A 227 1.60 7.38 0.80
N HIS A 228 2.36 6.61 0.02
CA HIS A 228 1.90 5.35 -0.51
C HIS A 228 1.87 4.28 0.58
N ARG A 229 0.82 3.46 0.58
CA ARG A 229 0.65 2.34 1.51
C ARG A 229 0.54 1.05 0.71
N VAL A 230 1.45 0.13 0.98
CA VAL A 230 1.47 -1.20 0.40
C VAL A 230 0.34 -2.04 0.99
N HIS A 231 -0.40 -2.76 0.13
CA HIS A 231 -1.55 -3.56 0.57
C HIS A 231 -1.70 -4.91 -0.16
N GLY A 232 -0.85 -5.24 -1.14
CA GLY A 232 -0.89 -6.56 -1.80
C GLY A 232 0.40 -6.92 -2.56
N SER A 233 1.15 -7.92 -2.09
CA SER A 233 2.26 -8.54 -2.80
C SER A 233 1.80 -9.64 -3.77
N GLN A 234 0.80 -10.45 -3.39
CA GLN A 234 0.32 -11.55 -4.23
C GLN A 234 -0.45 -11.06 -5.46
N ASP A 235 -1.25 -10.00 -5.29
CA ASP A 235 -2.00 -9.39 -6.38
C ASP A 235 -1.06 -8.79 -7.42
N ALA A 236 0.01 -8.13 -6.97
CA ALA A 236 1.04 -7.58 -7.84
C ALA A 236 1.85 -8.69 -8.54
N GLN A 237 2.21 -9.76 -7.84
CA GLN A 237 2.85 -10.92 -8.44
C GLN A 237 1.96 -11.54 -9.52
N THR A 238 0.66 -11.67 -9.24
CA THR A 238 -0.30 -12.23 -10.18
C THR A 238 -0.49 -11.33 -11.40
N LYS A 239 -0.52 -10.01 -11.22
CA LYS A 239 -0.54 -9.03 -12.32
C LYS A 239 0.71 -9.19 -13.21
N VAL A 240 1.90 -9.15 -12.62
CA VAL A 240 3.17 -9.29 -13.37
C VAL A 240 3.26 -10.65 -14.08
N GLU A 241 2.86 -11.73 -13.40
CA GLU A 241 2.79 -13.06 -14.01
C GLU A 241 1.84 -13.08 -15.23
N ASN A 242 0.65 -12.50 -15.10
CA ASN A 242 -0.31 -12.41 -16.20
C ASN A 242 0.22 -11.56 -17.37
N ASP A 243 0.92 -10.45 -17.08
CA ASP A 243 1.51 -9.60 -18.12
C ASP A 243 2.60 -10.35 -18.90
N PHE A 244 3.44 -11.12 -18.21
CA PHE A 244 4.39 -12.02 -18.86
C PHE A 244 3.68 -13.10 -19.68
N MET A 245 2.66 -13.77 -19.13
CA MET A 245 1.90 -14.81 -19.84
C MET A 245 1.13 -14.26 -21.06
N ALA A 246 0.76 -12.99 -21.06
CA ALA A 246 0.08 -12.33 -22.18
C ALA A 246 1.03 -12.02 -23.34
N HIS A 247 2.35 -11.97 -23.10
CA HIS A 247 3.31 -11.61 -24.12
C HIS A 247 3.47 -12.73 -25.17
N PRO A 248 3.30 -12.46 -26.49
CA PRO A 248 3.26 -13.51 -27.53
C PRO A 248 4.52 -14.38 -27.70
N ARG A 249 5.65 -13.94 -27.13
CA ARG A 249 6.94 -14.67 -27.18
C ARG A 249 7.21 -15.52 -25.95
N ILE A 250 6.31 -15.55 -24.97
CA ILE A 250 6.45 -16.35 -23.75
C ILE A 250 5.56 -17.59 -23.90
N ASP A 251 6.18 -18.78 -23.83
CA ASP A 251 5.47 -20.04 -23.71
C ASP A 251 5.16 -20.30 -22.24
N VAL A 252 3.90 -20.14 -21.86
CA VAL A 252 3.43 -20.31 -20.48
C VAL A 252 3.80 -21.67 -19.88
N GLN A 253 3.93 -22.74 -20.68
CA GLN A 253 4.27 -24.07 -20.17
C GLN A 253 5.76 -24.26 -19.91
N GLU A 254 6.63 -23.61 -20.67
CA GLU A 254 8.08 -23.79 -20.60
C GLU A 254 8.75 -22.66 -19.82
N ASP A 255 8.27 -21.43 -19.99
CA ASP A 255 8.93 -20.22 -19.52
C ASP A 255 8.42 -19.74 -18.16
N VAL A 256 7.21 -20.13 -17.73
CA VAL A 256 6.62 -19.65 -16.47
C VAL A 256 6.41 -20.77 -15.47
N ARG A 257 7.00 -20.64 -14.28
CA ARG A 257 6.86 -21.62 -13.19
C ARG A 257 6.82 -20.95 -11.82
N ARG A 258 6.27 -21.64 -10.82
CA ARG A 258 6.28 -21.20 -9.42
C ARG A 258 7.38 -21.94 -8.64
N VAL A 259 8.14 -21.23 -7.81
CA VAL A 259 9.13 -21.80 -6.88
C VAL A 259 8.82 -21.44 -5.45
N TYR A 260 8.99 -22.38 -4.54
CA TYR A 260 8.81 -22.12 -3.12
C TYR A 260 10.11 -21.56 -2.54
N LEU A 261 10.12 -20.25 -2.25
CA LEU A 261 11.24 -19.56 -1.58
C LEU A 261 11.15 -19.65 -0.06
N ASP A 262 9.98 -20.05 0.46
CA ASP A 262 9.74 -20.14 1.90
C ASP A 262 9.93 -18.78 2.59
N ASN A 263 9.51 -17.71 1.90
CA ASN A 263 9.62 -16.33 2.36
C ASN A 263 8.28 -15.73 2.82
N ARG A 264 7.46 -16.55 3.50
CA ARG A 264 6.17 -16.14 4.07
C ARG A 264 6.39 -15.17 5.23
N ASN A 265 6.26 -13.88 4.99
CA ASN A 265 6.37 -12.90 6.05
C ASN A 265 5.29 -11.81 6.03
N SER A 266 4.57 -11.56 4.93
CA SER A 266 3.37 -10.70 4.92
C SER A 266 2.08 -11.51 5.08
N ALA A 267 0.98 -10.82 5.38
CA ALA A 267 -0.35 -11.41 5.50
C ALA A 267 -0.84 -12.11 4.21
N ASP A 268 -0.25 -11.76 3.07
CA ASP A 268 -0.66 -12.23 1.74
C ASP A 268 0.45 -12.95 0.95
N ALA A 269 1.71 -12.96 1.41
CA ALA A 269 2.80 -13.71 0.78
C ALA A 269 2.71 -15.20 1.15
N ASP A 270 2.44 -16.04 0.15
CA ASP A 270 2.30 -17.49 0.30
C ASP A 270 3.65 -18.26 0.30
N GLY A 271 4.75 -17.54 0.13
CA GLY A 271 6.12 -18.06 0.07
C GLY A 271 6.53 -18.60 -1.30
N TRP A 272 5.67 -18.46 -2.32
CA TRP A 272 5.95 -18.86 -3.69
C TRP A 272 6.29 -17.65 -4.55
N ALA A 273 7.42 -17.70 -5.25
CA ALA A 273 7.77 -16.72 -6.26
C ALA A 273 7.44 -17.24 -7.68
N THR A 274 7.12 -16.32 -8.58
CA THR A 274 6.99 -16.60 -10.02
C THR A 274 8.36 -16.52 -10.66
N VAL A 275 8.75 -17.52 -11.42
CA VAL A 275 9.98 -17.54 -12.21
C VAL A 275 9.59 -17.48 -13.69
N VAL A 276 10.15 -16.51 -14.41
CA VAL A 276 9.98 -16.36 -15.85
C VAL A 276 11.33 -16.53 -16.54
N ASP A 277 11.43 -17.40 -17.54
CA ASP A 277 12.64 -17.58 -18.35
C ASP A 277 12.49 -16.82 -19.68
N LEU A 278 13.27 -15.75 -19.87
CA LEU A 278 13.27 -14.97 -21.11
C LEU A 278 14.35 -15.45 -22.08
N ARG A 279 15.19 -16.43 -21.73
CA ARG A 279 16.27 -16.91 -22.60
C ARG A 279 15.72 -17.57 -23.87
N SER A 280 14.56 -18.22 -23.78
CA SER A 280 13.83 -18.81 -24.90
C SER A 280 13.32 -17.75 -25.91
N MET A 281 13.08 -16.51 -25.46
CA MET A 281 12.63 -15.38 -26.28
C MET A 281 13.65 -15.02 -27.39
N PHE A 282 14.94 -15.30 -27.18
CA PHE A 282 16.02 -14.96 -28.10
C PHE A 282 16.38 -16.06 -29.09
N VAL A 283 15.76 -17.22 -29.00
CA VAL A 283 15.87 -18.25 -30.03
C VAL A 283 14.92 -17.84 -31.16
N VAL A 284 15.41 -17.10 -32.15
CA VAL A 284 14.66 -16.83 -33.39
C VAL A 284 14.51 -18.16 -34.14
N PRO A 285 13.31 -18.75 -34.27
CA PRO A 285 13.12 -19.72 -35.32
C PRO A 285 13.07 -18.93 -36.63
N ILE A 286 14.12 -19.01 -37.44
CA ILE A 286 14.07 -18.61 -38.85
C ILE A 286 13.06 -19.54 -39.53
N VAL A 287 11.78 -19.15 -39.54
CA VAL A 287 10.75 -19.85 -40.31
C VAL A 287 10.63 -19.17 -41.66
N LEU A 288 11.32 -19.74 -42.64
CA LEU A 288 11.02 -19.58 -44.07
C LEU A 288 9.55 -19.95 -44.32
N GLY A 289 8.79 -19.00 -44.87
CA GLY A 289 7.35 -19.13 -45.05
C GLY A 289 6.92 -20.15 -46.11
N LEU A 290 5.76 -20.77 -45.88
CA LEU A 290 4.81 -21.20 -46.91
C LEU A 290 3.38 -21.03 -46.38
N GLY A 291 2.54 -20.38 -47.19
CA GLY A 291 1.32 -19.74 -46.72
C GLY A 291 0.11 -20.63 -46.44
N ALA A 292 -0.83 -20.06 -45.68
CA ALA A 292 -2.23 -20.42 -45.70
C ALA A 292 -3.09 -19.17 -45.48
N ARG A 293 -3.49 -18.52 -46.58
CA ARG A 293 -4.60 -17.55 -46.55
C ARG A 293 -5.89 -18.33 -46.33
N ARG A 294 -6.49 -18.25 -45.14
CA ARG A 294 -7.87 -18.71 -44.94
C ARG A 294 -8.81 -17.51 -44.81
N ARG A 295 -9.68 -17.37 -45.81
CA ARG A 295 -10.73 -16.36 -45.92
C ARG A 295 -11.76 -16.57 -44.80
N VAL A 296 -12.01 -15.54 -43.99
CA VAL A 296 -13.25 -15.42 -43.23
C VAL A 296 -14.32 -14.94 -44.20
N ARG A 297 -15.31 -15.79 -44.47
CA ARG A 297 -16.50 -15.46 -45.25
C ARG A 297 -17.62 -15.14 -44.28
N ALA A 298 -18.17 -13.93 -44.41
CA ALA A 298 -19.40 -13.50 -43.78
C ALA A 298 -20.56 -14.43 -44.14
N ALA A 299 -21.39 -14.77 -43.14
CA ALA A 299 -22.75 -15.20 -43.34
C ALA A 299 -23.67 -14.03 -42.91
N ALA A 300 -24.11 -13.27 -43.91
CA ALA A 300 -25.28 -12.42 -43.81
C ALA A 300 -26.49 -13.26 -44.22
N GLY A 301 -27.55 -13.21 -43.39
CA GLY A 301 -28.85 -13.79 -43.70
C GLY A 301 -29.93 -13.08 -42.90
N SER A 302 -30.65 -12.17 -43.58
CA SER A 302 -32.01 -11.64 -43.32
C SER A 302 -32.34 -11.19 -41.89
N GLY A 303 -32.54 -9.93 -41.55
CA GLY A 303 -33.27 -8.90 -42.29
C GLY A 303 -34.71 -8.84 -41.79
N GLU A 304 -34.97 -8.10 -40.71
CA GLU A 304 -36.20 -7.31 -40.56
C GLU A 304 -36.04 -6.21 -39.51
N THR A 305 -36.64 -5.08 -39.84
CA THR A 305 -36.53 -3.73 -39.28
C THR A 305 -37.36 -3.55 -38.01
N THR A 306 -36.84 -2.84 -37.00
CA THR A 306 -37.62 -1.76 -36.33
C THR A 306 -36.67 -0.82 -35.57
N GLY A 307 -36.76 0.48 -35.89
CA GLY A 307 -36.33 1.53 -34.98
C GLY A 307 -37.23 1.61 -33.75
N GLU A 308 -36.81 2.39 -32.76
CA GLU A 308 -37.42 2.59 -31.44
C GLU A 308 -37.17 1.47 -30.41
N ARG A 309 -36.20 1.71 -29.52
CA ARG A 309 -36.46 2.01 -28.10
C ARG A 309 -35.15 2.19 -27.33
N LEU A 310 -34.79 3.45 -27.14
CA LEU A 310 -34.21 3.91 -25.88
C LEU A 310 -35.24 3.72 -24.77
N SER A 311 -34.75 3.57 -23.53
CA SER A 311 -35.46 3.62 -22.24
C SER A 311 -36.24 2.37 -21.78
N ARG A 312 -35.57 1.51 -21.02
CA ARG A 312 -35.94 1.01 -19.67
C ARG A 312 -35.21 -0.29 -19.40
N ARG A 313 -34.17 -0.22 -18.56
CA ARG A 313 -33.75 -1.36 -17.75
C ARG A 313 -33.36 -0.80 -16.38
N THR A 314 -34.40 -0.55 -15.59
CA THR A 314 -34.31 -0.42 -14.14
C THR A 314 -33.91 -1.78 -13.56
N PRO A 315 -33.02 -1.87 -12.57
CA PRO A 315 -32.90 -3.07 -11.75
C PRO A 315 -33.98 -3.00 -10.66
N GLU A 316 -35.09 -3.70 -10.85
CA GLU A 316 -35.92 -4.19 -9.74
C GLU A 316 -35.35 -5.54 -9.32
N ALA A 317 -34.41 -5.54 -8.38
CA ALA A 317 -34.00 -6.73 -7.64
C ALA A 317 -33.17 -6.37 -6.39
N ILE A 318 -33.66 -5.46 -5.56
CA ILE A 318 -33.38 -5.47 -4.11
C ILE A 318 -34.66 -5.01 -3.41
N ASP A 319 -35.65 -5.89 -3.28
CA ASP A 319 -36.76 -5.62 -2.36
C ASP A 319 -37.39 -6.90 -1.80
N ASP A 320 -36.58 -7.83 -1.31
CA ASP A 320 -37.13 -9.00 -0.60
C ASP A 320 -36.37 -9.42 0.67
N HIS A 321 -35.73 -8.46 1.36
CA HIS A 321 -35.22 -8.67 2.73
C HIS A 321 -35.34 -7.44 3.64
N LEU A 322 -36.46 -6.73 3.54
CA LEU A 322 -36.84 -5.72 4.52
C LEU A 322 -38.27 -6.02 4.96
N THR A 323 -38.44 -6.35 6.24
CA THR A 323 -39.77 -6.56 6.81
C THR A 323 -40.56 -5.24 6.76
N ASP A 324 -41.90 -5.29 6.79
CA ASP A 324 -42.74 -4.08 6.88
C ASP A 324 -42.43 -3.20 8.10
N VAL A 325 -41.70 -3.75 9.08
CA VAL A 325 -41.18 -3.04 10.24
C VAL A 325 -39.91 -2.26 9.88
N ASP A 326 -39.01 -2.83 9.08
CA ASP A 326 -37.79 -2.15 8.61
C ASP A 326 -38.12 -1.05 7.61
N ARG A 327 -39.07 -1.28 6.70
CA ARG A 327 -39.57 -0.24 5.79
C ARG A 327 -40.19 0.93 6.55
N ARG A 328 -40.95 0.67 7.63
CA ARG A 328 -41.51 1.71 8.49
C ARG A 328 -40.45 2.42 9.34
N ARG A 329 -39.40 1.71 9.80
CA ARG A 329 -38.26 2.32 10.51
C ARG A 329 -37.40 3.18 9.59
N ILE A 330 -37.14 2.72 8.37
CA ILE A 330 -36.39 3.43 7.34
C ILE A 330 -37.20 4.65 6.87
N ALA A 331 -38.49 4.49 6.55
CA ALA A 331 -39.35 5.62 6.17
C ALA A 331 -39.48 6.66 7.29
N ALA A 332 -39.63 6.24 8.55
CA ALA A 332 -39.65 7.16 9.71
C ALA A 332 -38.29 7.81 10.00
N ALA A 333 -37.18 7.20 9.57
CA ALA A 333 -35.85 7.81 9.60
C ALA A 333 -35.68 8.83 8.46
N TYR A 334 -36.17 8.53 7.25
CA TYR A 334 -36.16 9.44 6.10
C TYR A 334 -37.02 10.70 6.34
N ASP A 335 -38.20 10.56 6.95
CA ASP A 335 -39.05 11.72 7.33
C ASP A 335 -38.40 12.64 8.39
N ARG A 336 -37.35 12.17 9.08
CA ARG A 336 -36.56 12.96 10.04
C ARG A 336 -35.28 13.55 9.45
N LEU A 337 -34.91 13.20 8.22
CA LEU A 337 -33.77 13.78 7.54
C LEU A 337 -34.12 15.18 7.04
N GLU A 338 -33.95 16.17 7.92
CA GLU A 338 -33.93 17.57 7.50
C GLU A 338 -32.85 17.77 6.42
N ILE A 339 -33.07 18.70 5.48
CA ILE A 339 -32.12 19.06 4.40
C ILE A 339 -30.68 19.27 4.92
N GLY A 340 -30.53 19.73 6.17
CA GLY A 340 -29.22 19.89 6.82
C GLY A 340 -28.44 18.59 7.03
N HIS A 341 -29.11 17.46 7.29
CA HIS A 341 -28.43 16.16 7.43
C HIS A 341 -27.86 15.70 6.10
N LEU A 342 -28.66 15.80 5.03
CA LEU A 342 -28.23 15.45 3.68
C LEU A 342 -27.09 16.38 3.22
N ALA A 343 -27.23 17.68 3.45
CA ALA A 343 -26.20 18.65 3.11
C ALA A 343 -24.88 18.35 3.83
N LEU A 344 -24.92 18.02 5.12
CA LEU A 344 -23.73 17.65 5.89
C LEU A 344 -23.07 16.39 5.33
N ALA A 345 -23.87 15.34 5.08
CA ALA A 345 -23.37 14.09 4.54
C ALA A 345 -22.71 14.29 3.17
N VAL A 346 -23.44 14.89 2.22
CA VAL A 346 -22.94 15.16 0.87
C VAL A 346 -21.69 16.03 0.90
N THR A 347 -21.63 17.04 1.78
CA THR A 347 -20.44 17.90 1.89
C THR A 347 -19.20 17.11 2.32
N VAL A 348 -19.33 16.24 3.33
CA VAL A 348 -18.20 15.42 3.80
C VAL A 348 -17.76 14.44 2.72
N LEU A 349 -18.70 13.73 2.09
CA LEU A 349 -18.38 12.79 1.00
C LEU A 349 -17.72 13.52 -0.18
N ALA A 350 -18.28 14.65 -0.61
CA ALA A 350 -17.79 15.39 -1.77
C ALA A 350 -16.40 15.98 -1.54
N LEU A 351 -16.10 16.49 -0.34
CA LEU A 351 -14.76 17.02 -0.04
C LEU A 351 -13.72 15.89 0.03
N PHE A 352 -14.05 14.77 0.66
CA PHE A 352 -13.11 13.65 0.79
C PHE A 352 -12.84 12.96 -0.55
N LEU A 353 -13.89 12.46 -1.21
CA LEU A 353 -13.77 11.76 -2.50
C LEU A 353 -13.37 12.72 -3.64
N GLY A 354 -13.75 13.98 -3.52
CA GLY A 354 -13.38 15.02 -4.48
C GLY A 354 -11.89 15.30 -4.48
N VAL A 355 -11.21 15.23 -3.32
CA VAL A 355 -9.74 15.37 -3.27
C VAL A 355 -9.06 14.24 -4.05
N ARG A 356 -9.46 12.97 -3.84
CA ARG A 356 -8.91 11.86 -4.62
C ARG A 356 -9.20 12.01 -6.12
N THR A 357 -10.46 12.27 -6.46
CA THR A 357 -10.87 12.42 -7.86
C THR A 357 -10.13 13.58 -8.53
N ALA A 358 -9.93 14.69 -7.83
CA ALA A 358 -9.17 15.83 -8.33
C ALA A 358 -7.67 15.52 -8.44
N GLY A 359 -7.09 14.76 -7.50
CA GLY A 359 -5.69 14.33 -7.56
C GLY A 359 -5.41 13.53 -8.82
N ILE A 360 -6.18 12.46 -9.04
CA ILE A 360 -6.07 11.60 -10.24
C ILE A 360 -6.34 12.41 -11.52
N ALA A 361 -7.34 13.30 -11.49
CA ALA A 361 -7.66 14.13 -12.65
C ALA A 361 -6.55 15.13 -12.99
N LEU A 362 -5.91 15.74 -11.98
CA LEU A 362 -4.81 16.70 -12.17
C LEU A 362 -3.56 15.98 -12.66
N GLU A 363 -3.24 14.83 -12.08
CA GLU A 363 -2.14 13.96 -12.50
C GLU A 363 -2.24 13.62 -13.99
N ARG A 364 -3.41 13.14 -14.44
CA ARG A 364 -3.62 12.72 -15.84
C ARG A 364 -3.73 13.86 -16.86
N GLN A 365 -3.95 15.10 -16.43
CA GLN A 365 -4.28 16.22 -17.33
C GLN A 365 -3.26 17.36 -17.28
N VAL A 366 -2.38 17.38 -16.27
CA VAL A 366 -1.50 18.51 -15.98
C VAL A 366 -0.06 18.03 -15.74
N ASP A 367 0.61 17.67 -16.81
CA ASP A 367 2.01 17.17 -16.83
C ASP A 367 3.05 18.15 -16.25
N THR A 368 2.65 19.40 -15.98
CA THR A 368 3.54 20.44 -15.41
C THR A 368 3.59 20.43 -13.88
N LEU A 369 2.65 19.76 -13.22
CA LEU A 369 2.59 19.69 -11.76
C LEU A 369 3.20 18.39 -11.27
N THR A 370 4.22 18.50 -10.43
CA THR A 370 4.74 17.34 -9.69
C THR A 370 3.68 16.83 -8.70
N PRO A 371 3.72 15.54 -8.30
CA PRO A 371 2.80 15.01 -7.30
C PRO A 371 2.85 15.82 -5.99
N HIS A 372 4.03 16.22 -5.54
CA HIS A 372 4.20 17.06 -4.36
C HIS A 372 3.44 18.39 -4.45
N GLN A 373 3.39 19.02 -5.63
CA GLN A 373 2.63 20.25 -5.85
C GLN A 373 1.12 20.00 -5.85
N ILE A 374 0.65 18.91 -6.46
CA ILE A 374 -0.76 18.52 -6.43
C ILE A 374 -1.20 18.26 -4.99
N ALA A 375 -0.40 17.49 -4.23
CA ALA A 375 -0.63 17.22 -2.82
C ALA A 375 -0.67 18.52 -2.00
N ALA A 376 0.27 19.46 -2.22
CA ALA A 376 0.29 20.75 -1.53
C ALA A 376 -0.97 21.59 -1.79
N ILE A 377 -1.55 21.51 -2.99
CA ILE A 377 -2.78 22.22 -3.36
C ILE A 377 -4.02 21.56 -2.72
N LEU A 378 -4.10 20.24 -2.73
CA LEU A 378 -5.31 19.50 -2.34
C LEU A 378 -5.36 19.12 -0.86
N TYR A 379 -4.22 18.87 -0.20
CA TYR A 379 -4.18 18.48 1.21
C TYR A 379 -4.83 19.50 2.17
N PRO A 380 -4.76 20.83 1.96
CA PRO A 380 -5.50 21.79 2.78
C PRO A 380 -7.03 21.54 2.80
N VAL A 381 -7.59 20.94 1.75
CA VAL A 381 -9.01 20.56 1.71
C VAL A 381 -9.29 19.43 2.72
N ILE A 382 -8.38 18.47 2.86
CA ILE A 382 -8.47 17.42 3.90
C ILE A 382 -8.25 18.04 5.29
N GLY A 383 -7.10 18.69 5.48
CA GLY A 383 -6.66 19.16 6.80
C GLY A 383 -7.55 20.24 7.40
N ILE A 384 -8.06 21.17 6.58
CA ILE A 384 -8.81 22.34 7.03
C ILE A 384 -10.23 22.36 6.44
N GLY A 385 -10.36 22.05 5.14
CA GLY A 385 -11.62 22.12 4.41
C GLY A 385 -12.72 21.23 5.00
N ILE A 386 -12.42 19.95 5.25
CA ILE A 386 -13.38 18.99 5.84
C ILE A 386 -13.86 19.46 7.23
N PRO A 387 -12.98 19.78 8.21
CA PRO A 387 -13.41 20.31 9.51
C PRO A 387 -14.21 21.62 9.42
N ALA A 388 -13.75 22.57 8.60
CA ALA A 388 -14.37 23.88 8.49
C ALA A 388 -15.76 23.79 7.85
N ALA A 389 -15.89 23.08 6.73
CA ALA A 389 -17.17 22.86 6.08
C ALA A 389 -18.14 22.07 6.98
N THR A 390 -17.63 21.05 7.67
CA THR A 390 -18.41 20.30 8.67
C THR A 390 -18.94 21.21 9.76
N TYR A 391 -18.10 22.08 10.34
CA TYR A 391 -18.52 23.04 11.36
C TYR A 391 -19.62 23.98 10.84
N LEU A 392 -19.45 24.54 9.64
CA LEU A 392 -20.40 25.48 9.05
C LEU A 392 -21.76 24.82 8.76
N VAL A 393 -21.75 23.63 8.13
CA VAL A 393 -22.99 22.93 7.75
C VAL A 393 -23.67 22.31 8.96
N ALA A 394 -22.93 21.73 9.90
CA ALA A 394 -23.48 21.18 11.15
C ALA A 394 -24.14 22.26 12.02
N GLY A 395 -23.69 23.52 11.92
CA GLY A 395 -24.34 24.68 12.55
C GLY A 395 -25.80 24.90 12.13
N THR A 396 -26.27 24.26 11.05
CA THR A 396 -27.69 24.30 10.65
C THR A 396 -28.56 23.36 11.50
N LEU A 397 -27.97 22.30 12.06
CA LEU A 397 -28.66 21.26 12.82
C LEU A 397 -28.91 21.67 14.28
N THR A 398 -30.06 21.25 14.83
CA THR A 398 -30.43 21.62 16.21
C THR A 398 -29.85 20.67 17.26
N ARG A 399 -29.75 19.37 16.95
CA ARG A 399 -29.36 18.32 17.89
C ARG A 399 -27.87 17.99 17.73
N ARG A 400 -27.16 17.99 18.86
CA ARG A 400 -25.71 17.70 18.92
C ARG A 400 -25.39 16.26 18.49
N LEU A 401 -26.22 15.31 18.92
CA LEU A 401 -26.04 13.89 18.59
C LEU A 401 -26.19 13.65 17.09
N ASP A 402 -27.26 14.18 16.49
CA ASP A 402 -27.56 13.99 15.07
C ASP A 402 -26.44 14.58 14.19
N ALA A 403 -25.96 15.79 14.50
CA ALA A 403 -24.83 16.39 13.80
C ALA A 403 -23.55 15.54 13.92
N ALA A 404 -23.25 15.05 15.13
CA ALA A 404 -22.08 14.23 15.39
C ALA A 404 -22.12 12.90 14.62
N LEU A 405 -23.24 12.19 14.68
CA LEU A 405 -23.40 10.88 14.03
C LEU A 405 -23.42 11.00 12.51
N VAL A 406 -24.04 12.03 11.94
CA VAL A 406 -24.05 12.24 10.49
C VAL A 406 -22.65 12.54 9.97
N ALA A 407 -21.90 13.46 10.60
CA ALA A 407 -20.55 13.76 10.17
C ALA A 407 -19.60 12.56 10.29
N ALA A 408 -19.62 11.87 11.43
CA ALA A 408 -18.78 10.70 11.67
C ALA A 408 -19.14 9.54 10.73
N GLY A 409 -20.43 9.24 10.58
CA GLY A 409 -20.90 8.20 9.66
C GLY A 409 -20.60 8.52 8.20
N SER A 410 -20.67 9.80 7.81
CA SER A 410 -20.38 10.23 6.45
C SER A 410 -18.89 10.15 6.12
N LEU A 411 -18.00 10.50 7.06
CA LEU A 411 -16.56 10.31 6.88
C LEU A 411 -16.20 8.82 6.85
N ALA A 412 -16.78 8.00 7.75
CA ALA A 412 -16.57 6.55 7.71
C ALA A 412 -17.02 5.96 6.36
N ALA A 413 -18.20 6.35 5.87
CA ALA A 413 -18.68 5.93 4.55
C ALA A 413 -17.77 6.40 3.42
N ALA A 414 -17.28 7.65 3.48
CA ALA A 414 -16.36 8.17 2.49
C ALA A 414 -15.06 7.35 2.43
N ILE A 415 -14.47 7.01 3.58
CA ILE A 415 -13.28 6.15 3.69
C ILE A 415 -13.52 4.78 3.05
N TRP A 416 -14.69 4.17 3.27
CA TRP A 416 -15.01 2.86 2.68
C TRP A 416 -15.21 2.91 1.18
N ILE A 417 -15.92 3.92 0.68
CA ILE A 417 -16.09 4.12 -0.76
C ILE A 417 -14.73 4.31 -1.41
N ASP A 418 -13.88 5.11 -0.77
CA ASP A 418 -12.54 5.43 -1.21
C ASP A 418 -11.62 4.20 -1.28
N TYR A 419 -11.61 3.35 -0.25
CA TYR A 419 -10.89 2.06 -0.28
C TYR A 419 -11.47 1.08 -1.28
N GLY A 420 -12.80 1.01 -1.40
CA GLY A 420 -13.45 0.18 -2.41
C GLY A 420 -13.14 0.63 -3.85
N MET A 421 -12.95 1.92 -4.09
CA MET A 421 -12.51 2.45 -5.38
C MET A 421 -11.07 2.08 -5.71
N LEU A 422 -10.22 1.88 -4.71
CA LEU A 422 -8.81 1.51 -4.86
C LEU A 422 -8.55 0.01 -4.87
N GLY A 423 -9.56 -0.82 -4.58
CA GLY A 423 -9.35 -2.26 -4.39
C GLY A 423 -8.47 -2.59 -3.17
N VAL A 424 -8.50 -1.75 -2.13
CA VAL A 424 -7.76 -2.06 -0.91
C VAL A 424 -8.48 -3.19 -0.17
N ASP A 425 -7.76 -4.28 0.09
CA ASP A 425 -8.25 -5.49 0.76
C ASP A 425 -7.48 -5.84 2.05
N SER A 426 -6.41 -5.12 2.34
CA SER A 426 -5.69 -5.19 3.63
C SER A 426 -5.36 -3.79 4.17
N LEU A 427 -5.44 -3.61 5.49
CA LEU A 427 -5.15 -2.33 6.15
C LEU A 427 -4.31 -2.52 7.42
N PRO A 428 -3.36 -1.61 7.71
CA PRO A 428 -2.62 -1.63 8.98
C PRO A 428 -3.53 -1.33 10.16
N VAL A 429 -3.28 -1.96 11.30
CA VAL A 429 -4.04 -1.68 12.52
C VAL A 429 -3.88 -0.21 12.93
N GLU A 430 -2.69 0.36 12.76
CA GLU A 430 -2.42 1.77 13.03
C GLU A 430 -3.25 2.69 12.14
N VAL A 431 -3.39 2.35 10.85
CA VAL A 431 -4.25 3.07 9.91
C VAL A 431 -5.72 2.97 10.34
N VAL A 432 -6.19 1.79 10.73
CA VAL A 432 -7.56 1.61 11.24
C VAL A 432 -7.80 2.47 12.47
N LEU A 433 -6.86 2.48 13.43
CA LEU A 433 -6.93 3.32 14.63
C LEU A 433 -6.93 4.81 14.26
N GLN A 434 -6.05 5.25 13.37
CA GLN A 434 -6.02 6.62 12.85
C GLN A 434 -7.37 7.01 12.23
N ARG A 435 -7.96 6.15 11.40
CA ARG A 435 -9.28 6.37 10.78
C ARG A 435 -10.39 6.48 11.83
N MET A 436 -10.36 5.63 12.85
CA MET A 436 -11.30 5.73 13.98
C MET A 436 -11.17 7.07 14.69
N LEU A 437 -9.94 7.52 14.94
CA LEU A 437 -9.67 8.78 15.65
C LEU A 437 -10.14 10.00 14.83
N VAL A 438 -9.88 10.07 13.52
CA VAL A 438 -10.37 11.18 12.69
C VAL A 438 -11.89 11.19 12.55
N VAL A 439 -12.54 10.02 12.49
CA VAL A 439 -14.00 9.89 12.48
C VAL A 439 -14.62 10.41 13.78
N VAL A 440 -14.04 10.05 14.94
CA VAL A 440 -14.48 10.58 16.23
C VAL A 440 -14.25 12.09 16.32
N ALA A 441 -13.08 12.57 15.90
CA ALA A 441 -12.73 13.98 15.91
C ALA A 441 -13.72 14.82 15.09
N LEU A 442 -14.04 14.39 13.86
CA LEU A 442 -15.00 15.08 13.01
C LEU A 442 -16.42 15.09 13.61
N GLY A 443 -16.85 13.97 14.21
CA GLY A 443 -18.11 13.88 14.93
C GLY A 443 -18.19 14.86 16.12
N LEU A 444 -17.09 15.02 16.87
CA LEU A 444 -17.00 16.00 17.97
C LEU A 444 -17.09 17.44 17.47
N ILE A 445 -16.42 17.76 16.35
CA ILE A 445 -16.49 19.08 15.70
C ILE A 445 -17.94 19.39 15.30
N ALA A 446 -18.61 18.47 14.61
CA ALA A 446 -20.00 18.65 14.18
C ALA A 446 -20.97 18.77 15.38
N GLY A 447 -20.81 17.92 16.40
CA GLY A 447 -21.63 17.96 17.61
C GLY A 447 -21.42 19.24 18.42
N GLY A 448 -20.21 19.78 18.41
CA GLY A 448 -19.85 21.08 18.99
C GLY A 448 -20.36 22.28 18.17
N ALA A 449 -20.60 22.12 16.88
CA ALA A 449 -21.09 23.18 15.99
C ALA A 449 -22.61 23.37 16.01
N ALA A 450 -23.37 22.32 16.30
CA ALA A 450 -24.85 22.33 16.28
C ALA A 450 -25.46 23.49 17.09
N LYS A 451 -26.62 24.02 16.67
CA LYS A 451 -27.27 25.22 17.27
C LYS A 451 -27.42 25.14 18.79
N ARG A 452 -27.72 23.96 19.34
CA ARG A 452 -27.84 23.75 20.79
C ARG A 452 -26.50 23.74 21.52
N ALA A 453 -25.40 23.43 20.84
CA ALA A 453 -24.04 23.54 21.37
C ALA A 453 -23.58 24.99 21.47
N THR A 454 -23.85 25.77 20.43
CA THR A 454 -23.36 27.15 20.30
C THR A 454 -24.22 28.21 21.00
N ARG A 455 -25.28 27.80 21.71
CA ARG A 455 -26.22 28.71 22.39
C ARG A 455 -25.58 29.52 23.52
N GLU A 456 -24.65 28.92 24.25
CA GLU A 456 -23.94 29.56 25.37
C GLU A 456 -22.61 30.17 24.90
N SER A 457 -21.81 29.40 24.16
CA SER A 457 -20.54 29.83 23.59
C SER A 457 -20.30 29.12 22.26
N ARG A 458 -19.72 29.84 21.29
CA ARG A 458 -19.27 29.25 20.03
C ARG A 458 -18.11 28.28 20.23
N LEU A 459 -17.29 28.50 21.27
CA LEU A 459 -16.21 27.61 21.69
C LEU A 459 -16.69 26.79 22.89
N ASN A 460 -16.89 25.49 22.68
CA ASN A 460 -17.31 24.56 23.72
C ASN A 460 -16.38 23.33 23.74
N ASP A 461 -16.40 22.59 24.85
CA ASP A 461 -15.49 21.47 25.10
C ASP A 461 -15.47 20.43 23.98
N MET A 462 -16.61 20.14 23.35
CA MET A 462 -16.66 19.17 22.25
C MET A 462 -15.93 19.67 21.01
N LEU A 463 -16.13 20.95 20.65
CA LEU A 463 -15.42 21.56 19.54
C LEU A 463 -13.91 21.61 19.80
N VAL A 464 -13.51 22.03 21.00
CA VAL A 464 -12.09 22.12 21.37
C VAL A 464 -11.45 20.73 21.35
N ALA A 465 -12.08 19.73 21.95
CA ALA A 465 -11.58 18.36 21.94
C ALA A 465 -11.52 17.79 20.52
N GLY A 466 -12.55 18.01 19.70
CA GLY A 466 -12.59 17.54 18.31
C GLY A 466 -11.50 18.18 17.44
N VAL A 467 -11.32 19.51 17.53
CA VAL A 467 -10.26 20.21 16.79
C VAL A 467 -8.87 19.79 17.27
N ALA A 468 -8.65 19.72 18.58
CA ALA A 468 -7.37 19.27 19.14
C ALA A 468 -7.04 17.84 18.69
N MET A 469 -8.01 16.93 18.76
CA MET A 469 -7.85 15.55 18.31
C MET A 469 -7.56 15.47 16.81
N TRP A 470 -8.29 16.21 15.98
CA TRP A 470 -8.05 16.27 14.54
C TRP A 470 -6.62 16.73 14.21
N VAL A 471 -6.19 17.84 14.82
CA VAL A 471 -4.85 18.40 14.61
C VAL A 471 -3.76 17.45 15.11
N LEU A 472 -3.92 16.89 16.32
CA LEU A 472 -2.93 15.99 16.90
C LEU A 472 -2.78 14.70 16.10
N VAL A 473 -3.89 14.13 15.61
CA VAL A 473 -3.84 12.92 14.79
C VAL A 473 -3.18 13.21 13.45
N LEU A 474 -3.58 14.26 12.74
CA LEU A 474 -2.96 14.61 11.45
C LEU A 474 -1.48 15.00 11.59
N ALA A 475 -1.13 15.80 12.61
CA ALA A 475 0.25 16.17 12.85
C ALA A 475 1.09 14.94 13.25
N GLY A 476 0.55 14.07 14.11
CA GLY A 476 1.21 12.82 14.49
C GLY A 476 1.49 11.93 13.28
N THR A 477 0.54 11.83 12.35
CA THR A 477 0.67 10.97 11.17
C THR A 477 1.63 11.55 10.13
N LEU A 478 1.58 12.87 9.91
CA LEU A 478 2.52 13.54 9.01
C LEU A 478 3.97 13.47 9.52
N LEU A 479 4.15 13.50 10.85
CA LEU A 479 5.47 13.40 11.48
C LEU A 479 5.93 11.94 11.68
N GLY A 480 5.12 10.94 11.32
CA GLY A 480 5.46 9.52 11.46
C GLY A 480 5.39 8.96 12.89
N TYR A 481 4.72 9.64 13.82
CA TYR A 481 4.52 9.17 15.20
C TYR A 481 3.34 8.20 15.37
N ILE A 482 2.48 8.13 14.36
CA ILE A 482 1.26 7.32 14.24
C ILE A 482 1.18 6.89 12.78
#